data_AF-A0A1D2R4T1-F1
#
_entry.id   AF-A0A1D2R4T1-F1
#
_cell.length_a   1.000
_cell.length_b   1.000
_cell.length_c   1.000
_cell.angle_alpha   90.00
_cell.angle_beta   90.00
_cell.angle_gamma   90.00
#
_symmetry.space_group_name_H-M   'P 1'
#
loop_
_entity.id
_entity.type
_entity.pdbx_description
1 polymer ?
#
loop_
_entity_poly.entity_id
_entity_poly.type
_entity_poly.pdbx_seq_one_letter_code
_entity_poly.pdbx_strand_id
1 'polypeptide(L)'
;MIYNGVGYKRIHDLEELAKACSDIDSEFLNYLDECSTITEYYFESRYPLGDIIDYPLEEVKESLDFAYKIIDFIDDKIKADN
;
A
#
# COMPACT_ATOMS: atom_id res chain seq x y z
N MET A 1 3.75 10.18 -6.36
CA MET A 1 2.93 11.29 -6.93
C MET A 1 3.34 12.68 -6.43
N ILE A 2 3.15 13.03 -5.15
CA ILE A 2 3.45 14.40 -4.63
C ILE A 2 4.91 14.81 -4.86
N TYR A 3 5.84 13.90 -4.58
CA TYR A 3 7.28 14.12 -4.84
C TYR A 3 7.55 14.54 -6.30
N ASN A 4 6.80 13.96 -7.25
CA ASN A 4 6.87 14.25 -8.68
C ASN A 4 5.95 15.41 -9.12
N GLY A 5 5.38 16.18 -8.18
CA GLY A 5 4.48 17.30 -8.49
C GLY A 5 3.10 16.89 -9.03
N VAL A 6 2.75 15.61 -8.97
CA VAL A 6 1.48 15.06 -9.48
C VAL A 6 0.42 15.08 -8.38
N GLY A 7 -0.76 15.62 -8.71
CA GLY A 7 -1.92 15.59 -7.81
C GLY A 7 -2.43 14.16 -7.57
N TYR A 8 -2.97 13.90 -6.38
CA TYR A 8 -3.45 12.58 -5.99
C TYR A 8 -4.88 12.65 -5.43
N LYS A 9 -5.61 11.53 -5.51
CA LYS A 9 -6.91 11.40 -4.86
C LYS A 9 -6.70 11.14 -3.36
N ARG A 10 -7.49 11.79 -2.49
CA ARG A 10 -7.49 11.50 -1.05
C ARG A 10 -8.37 10.29 -0.74
N ILE A 11 -7.84 9.11 -1.02
CA ILE A 11 -8.46 7.80 -0.78
C ILE A 11 -7.55 6.95 0.12
N HIS A 12 -8.12 5.94 0.76
CA HIS A 12 -7.39 4.98 1.60
C HIS A 12 -7.11 3.65 0.89
N ASP A 13 -7.49 3.56 -0.37
CA ASP A 13 -7.23 2.41 -1.22
C ASP A 13 -5.78 2.47 -1.72
N LEU A 14 -4.93 1.60 -1.16
CA LEU A 14 -3.51 1.56 -1.50
C LEU A 14 -3.29 1.01 -2.91
N GLU A 15 -4.16 0.12 -3.41
CA GLU A 15 -4.06 -0.43 -4.77
C GLU A 15 -4.29 0.69 -5.79
N GLU A 16 -5.35 1.50 -5.62
CA GLU A 16 -5.59 2.65 -6.50
C GLU A 16 -4.43 3.66 -6.45
N LEU A 17 -3.85 3.91 -5.26
CA LEU A 17 -2.72 4.82 -5.11
C LEU A 17 -1.45 4.28 -5.77
N ALA A 18 -1.15 2.99 -5.61
CA ALA A 18 -0.01 2.33 -6.27
C ALA A 18 -0.17 2.30 -7.79
N LYS A 19 -1.39 2.02 -8.27
CA LYS A 19 -1.73 2.08 -9.70
C LYS A 19 -1.56 3.49 -10.27
N ALA A 20 -1.95 4.53 -9.53
CA ALA A 20 -1.69 5.91 -9.95
C ALA A 20 -0.19 6.26 -9.96
N CYS A 21 0.60 5.70 -9.03
CA CYS A 21 2.06 5.81 -9.08
C CYS A 21 2.66 5.06 -10.27
N SER A 22 2.02 4.01 -10.78
CA SER A 22 2.50 3.24 -11.93
C SER A 22 2.57 4.02 -13.24
N ASP A 23 1.79 5.10 -13.36
CA ASP A 23 1.88 6.04 -14.49
C ASP A 23 3.22 6.81 -14.53
N ILE A 24 3.91 6.89 -13.39
CA ILE A 24 5.23 7.52 -13.25
C ILE A 24 6.33 6.47 -13.27
N ASP A 25 6.14 5.38 -12.52
CA ASP A 25 7.09 4.27 -12.42
C ASP A 25 6.34 2.93 -12.41
N SER A 26 6.47 2.16 -13.50
CA SER A 26 5.77 0.89 -13.66
C SER A 26 6.13 -0.18 -12.62
N GLU A 27 7.24 -0.04 -11.89
CA GLU A 27 7.62 -0.99 -10.83
C GLU A 27 6.60 -1.04 -9.68
N PHE A 28 5.78 0.00 -9.52
CA PHE A 28 4.67 -0.01 -8.56
C PHE A 28 3.59 -1.06 -8.85
N LEU A 29 3.51 -1.57 -10.09
CA LEU A 29 2.57 -2.64 -10.45
C LEU A 29 2.90 -3.96 -9.74
N ASN A 30 4.13 -4.14 -9.26
CA ASN A 30 4.56 -5.34 -8.55
C ASN A 30 4.01 -5.43 -7.11
N TYR A 31 3.33 -4.39 -6.63
CA TYR A 31 2.86 -4.28 -5.25
C TYR A 31 1.33 -4.16 -5.14
N LEU A 32 0.59 -4.34 -6.24
CA LEU A 32 -0.86 -4.14 -6.25
C LEU A 32 -1.59 -5.11 -5.33
N ASP A 33 -1.20 -6.40 -5.38
CA ASP A 33 -1.84 -7.45 -4.61
C ASP A 33 -1.64 -7.22 -3.11
N GLU A 34 -0.42 -6.90 -2.68
CA GLU A 34 -0.10 -6.60 -1.29
C GLU A 34 -0.81 -5.32 -0.79
N CYS A 35 -0.87 -4.29 -1.65
CA CYS A 35 -1.62 -3.07 -1.34
C CYS A 35 -3.13 -3.34 -1.16
N SER A 36 -3.71 -4.22 -1.97
CA SER A 36 -5.11 -4.64 -1.81
C SER A 36 -5.32 -5.31 -0.46
N THR A 37 -4.49 -6.30 -0.10
CA THR A 37 -4.57 -7.01 1.19
C THR A 37 -4.46 -6.05 2.38
N ILE A 38 -3.50 -5.11 2.35
CA ILE A 38 -3.34 -4.14 3.45
C ILE A 38 -4.55 -3.20 3.54
N THR A 39 -5.19 -2.88 2.41
CA THR A 39 -6.38 -2.02 2.36
C THR A 39 -7.58 -2.68 3.05
N GLU A 40 -7.71 -4.01 2.98
CA GLU A 40 -8.80 -4.74 3.63
C GLU A 40 -8.80 -4.54 5.16
N TYR A 41 -7.62 -4.51 5.79
CA TYR A 41 -7.49 -4.22 7.23
C TYR A 41 -8.10 -2.86 7.62
N TYR A 42 -8.05 -1.87 6.73
CA TYR A 42 -8.64 -0.55 6.99
C TYR A 42 -10.17 -0.59 7.00
N PHE A 43 -10.79 -1.33 6.07
CA PHE A 43 -12.25 -1.46 6.01
C PHE A 43 -12.82 -2.21 7.21
N GLU A 44 -12.18 -3.32 7.59
CA GLU A 44 -12.64 -4.17 8.69
C GLU A 44 -12.52 -3.50 10.06
N SER A 45 -11.45 -2.73 10.29
CA SER A 45 -11.29 -1.97 11.55
C SER A 45 -12.40 -0.93 11.77
N ARG A 46 -13.02 -0.44 10.68
CA ARG A 46 -14.04 0.61 10.72
C ARG A 46 -15.47 0.06 10.75
N TYR A 47 -15.68 -1.12 10.18
CA TYR A 47 -16.96 -1.81 10.16
C TYR A 47 -16.73 -3.27 10.55
N PRO A 48 -16.72 -3.60 11.86
CA PRO A 48 -16.73 -4.99 12.29
C PRO A 48 -18.09 -5.58 11.87
N LEU A 49 -18.17 -6.12 10.66
CA LEU A 49 -19.36 -6.68 10.06
C LEU A 49 -19.69 -7.99 10.77
N GLY A 50 -20.26 -7.90 11.97
CA GLY A 50 -20.91 -8.99 12.70
C GLY A 50 -19.98 -10.06 13.29
N ASP A 51 -18.93 -10.45 12.58
CA ASP A 51 -17.96 -11.46 12.95
C ASP A 51 -16.61 -10.82 13.30
N ILE A 52 -16.02 -11.25 14.42
CA ILE A 52 -14.65 -10.90 14.78
C ILE A 52 -13.76 -11.71 13.85
N ILE A 53 -13.20 -11.07 12.83
CA ILE A 53 -12.17 -11.68 11.98
C ILE A 53 -10.88 -11.69 12.81
N ASP A 54 -10.45 -12.88 13.20
CA ASP A 54 -9.18 -13.10 13.89
C ASP A 54 -8.11 -13.35 12.83
N TYR A 55 -7.25 -12.35 12.61
CA TYR A 55 -6.13 -12.48 11.70
C TYR A 55 -5.00 -13.24 12.38
N PRO A 56 -4.51 -14.36 11.79
CA PRO A 56 -3.33 -15.04 12.27
C PRO A 56 -2.15 -14.08 12.39
N LEU A 57 -1.40 -14.17 13.49
CA LEU A 57 -0.22 -13.32 13.71
C LEU A 57 0.74 -13.33 12.51
N GLU A 58 0.88 -14.47 11.83
CA GLU A 58 1.82 -14.58 10.71
C GLU A 58 1.32 -13.85 9.46
N GLU A 59 0.01 -13.80 9.22
CA GLU A 59 -0.58 -13.01 8.12
C GLU A 59 -0.36 -11.51 8.35
N VAL A 60 -0.54 -11.06 9.60
CA VAL A 60 -0.27 -9.68 10.00
C VAL A 60 1.21 -9.35 9.87
N LYS A 61 2.11 -10.25 10.28
CA LYS A 61 3.56 -10.05 10.12
C LYS A 61 3.97 -9.98 8.66
N GLU A 62 3.48 -10.90 7.83
CA GLU A 62 3.76 -10.89 6.39
C GLU A 62 3.33 -9.56 5.77
N SER A 63 2.12 -9.09 6.11
CA SER A 63 1.59 -7.81 5.62
C SER A 63 2.42 -6.61 6.09
N LEU A 64 2.91 -6.62 7.32
CA LEU A 64 3.83 -5.60 7.84
C LEU A 64 5.17 -5.64 7.11
N ASP A 65 5.73 -6.82 6.88
CA ASP A 65 6.98 -6.98 6.12
C ASP A 65 6.83 -6.46 4.69
N PHE A 66 5.68 -6.68 4.05
CA PHE A 66 5.38 -6.08 2.75
C PHE A 66 5.28 -4.56 2.79
N ALA A 67 4.60 -4.01 3.81
CA ALA A 67 4.53 -2.56 3.99
C ALA A 67 5.94 -1.94 4.13
N TYR A 68 6.83 -2.56 4.90
CA TYR A 68 8.22 -2.11 5.03
C TYR A 68 8.98 -2.19 3.70
N LYS A 69 8.82 -3.27 2.94
CA LYS A 69 9.45 -3.39 1.60
C LYS A 69 9.03 -2.29 0.64
N ILE A 70 7.74 -1.90 0.64
CA ILE A 70 7.23 -0.82 -0.21
C ILE A 70 7.83 0.53 0.23
N ILE A 71 7.93 0.77 1.53
CA ILE A 71 8.56 2.00 2.07
C ILE A 71 10.03 2.08 1.65
N ASP A 72 10.79 1.00 1.85
CA ASP A 72 12.20 0.94 1.46
C ASP A 72 12.40 1.17 -0.04
N PHE A 73 11.55 0.55 -0.86
CA PHE A 73 11.52 0.76 -2.31
C PHE A 73 11.29 2.23 -2.68
N ILE A 74 10.31 2.90 -2.05
CA ILE A 74 10.03 4.32 -2.28
C ILE A 74 11.21 5.20 -1.85
N ASP A 75 11.79 4.92 -0.69
CA ASP A 75 12.94 5.67 -0.16
C ASP A 75 14.16 5.55 -1.07
N ASP A 76 14.43 4.36 -1.61
CA ASP A 76 15.52 4.14 -2.55
C ASP A 76 15.31 4.88 -3.87
N LYS A 77 14.06 4.94 -4.37
CA LYS A 77 13.70 5.74 -5.54
C LYS A 77 13.93 7.24 -5.30
N ILE A 78 13.53 7.76 -4.13
CA ILE A 78 13.74 9.18 -3.77
C ILE A 78 15.23 9.50 -3.60
N LYS A 79 16.03 8.59 -3.04
CA LYS A 79 17.49 8.78 -2.89
C LYS A 79 18.21 8.74 -4.23
N ALA A 80 17.80 7.86 -5.15
CA ALA A 80 18.41 7.75 -6.47
C ALA A 80 18.20 9.00 -7.35
N ASP A 81 17.13 9.76 -7.11
CA ASP A 81 16.82 11.01 -7.81
C ASP A 81 17.56 12.25 -7.24
N ASN A 82 18.21 12.14 -6.07
CA ASN A 82 19.02 13.21 -5.44
C ASN A 82 20.51 13.11 -5.78
#